data_AF-A0A183GXG5-F1
#
_entry.id   AF-A0A183GXG5-F1
#
_cell.length_a   1.000
_cell.length_b   1.000
_cell.length_c   1.000
_cell.angle_alpha   90.00
_cell.angle_beta   90.00
_cell.angle_gamma   90.00
#
_symmetry.space_group_name_H-M   'P 1'
#
loop_
_entity.id
_entity.type
_entity.pdbx_description
1 polymer ?
#
loop_
_entity_poly.entity_id
_entity_poly.type
_entity_poly.pdbx_seq_one_letter_code
_entity_poly.pdbx_strand_id
1 'polypeptide(L)'
;LVVTNGCRNIDVLHQQATICAFAPNGSKQCMLEAMEVFKLNSFKKTACIRLFYNETLIKELQFQWKQLRLTCVQEDLLFTRNTVQKVIDSKRCAHSGSCVEQKCASINASTILPELEQGNGYPGITRCVESCGGPGCGCFYLSSGCLFYRIFNVPADEKIYKIFKCYQWNENFHVEFTSITGYGQRIKKKVLSLKPTIPFRMDNMMITLNTVTMPPTPELSSTFITDGSEIAIWRHGNSPTLI
;
A
#
# COMPACT_ATOMS: atom_id res chain seq x y z
N LEU A 1 -28.51 -32.47 -29.87
CA LEU A 1 -28.65 -31.11 -29.26
C LEU A 1 -27.53 -30.96 -28.24
N VAL A 2 -26.82 -29.82 -28.21
CA VAL A 2 -25.84 -29.52 -27.13
C VAL A 2 -26.57 -28.71 -26.06
N VAL A 3 -26.38 -29.04 -24.79
CA VAL A 3 -26.96 -28.33 -23.64
C VAL A 3 -25.84 -27.97 -22.66
N THR A 4 -25.90 -26.76 -22.13
CA THR A 4 -24.99 -26.23 -21.11
C THR A 4 -25.70 -26.24 -19.76
N ASN A 5 -25.06 -26.75 -18.71
CA ASN A 5 -25.59 -26.66 -17.35
C ASN A 5 -24.49 -26.29 -16.35
N GLY A 6 -24.78 -25.33 -15.46
CA GLY A 6 -23.96 -25.04 -14.29
C GLY A 6 -24.03 -26.14 -13.22
N CYS A 7 -23.01 -26.21 -12.38
CA CYS A 7 -23.02 -27.08 -11.20
C CYS A 7 -23.95 -26.53 -10.12
N ARG A 8 -24.87 -27.38 -9.64
CA ARG A 8 -25.90 -27.06 -8.64
C ARG A 8 -25.29 -26.36 -7.41
N ASN A 9 -25.90 -25.24 -6.97
CA ASN A 9 -25.65 -24.48 -5.72
C ASN A 9 -24.76 -23.21 -5.75
N ILE A 10 -24.34 -22.72 -6.91
CA ILE A 10 -23.55 -21.46 -7.07
C ILE A 10 -23.86 -20.67 -8.35
N ASP A 11 -24.59 -21.29 -9.26
CA ASP A 11 -25.11 -20.66 -10.47
C ASP A 11 -26.18 -19.63 -10.09
N VAL A 12 -26.05 -18.42 -10.64
CA VAL A 12 -26.93 -17.28 -10.41
C VAL A 12 -27.77 -16.99 -11.65
N LEU A 13 -27.22 -17.20 -12.85
CA LEU A 13 -27.88 -16.91 -14.11
C LEU A 13 -27.33 -17.84 -15.18
N HIS A 14 -28.27 -18.53 -15.84
CA HIS A 14 -28.03 -19.37 -16.99
C HIS A 14 -28.82 -18.81 -18.18
N GLN A 15 -28.12 -18.52 -19.28
CA GLN A 15 -28.75 -18.12 -20.54
C GLN A 15 -28.10 -18.88 -21.71
N GLN A 16 -28.93 -19.46 -22.57
CA GLN A 16 -28.48 -20.23 -23.74
C GLN A 16 -29.23 -19.79 -25.00
N ALA A 17 -28.51 -19.59 -26.09
CA ALA A 17 -29.06 -19.26 -27.41
C ALA A 17 -28.43 -20.16 -28.48
N THR A 18 -29.21 -20.51 -29.51
CA THR A 18 -28.71 -21.24 -30.68
C THR A 18 -28.79 -20.33 -31.89
N ILE A 19 -27.64 -19.98 -32.45
CA ILE A 19 -27.52 -19.12 -33.63
C ILE A 19 -27.25 -20.00 -34.84
N CYS A 20 -28.17 -20.03 -35.79
CA CYS A 20 -28.02 -20.82 -37.02
C CYS A 20 -27.84 -19.91 -38.23
N ALA A 21 -26.81 -20.16 -39.03
CA ALA A 21 -26.55 -19.48 -40.30
C ALA A 21 -26.48 -20.51 -41.44
N PHE A 22 -26.85 -20.09 -42.66
CA PHE A 22 -26.64 -20.90 -43.86
C PHE A 22 -25.25 -20.59 -44.43
N ALA A 23 -24.42 -21.62 -44.56
CA ALA A 23 -23.16 -21.51 -45.27
C ALA A 23 -23.40 -21.32 -46.78
N PRO A 24 -22.43 -20.78 -47.54
CA PRO A 24 -22.58 -20.49 -48.98
C PRO A 24 -22.96 -21.73 -49.82
N ASN A 25 -22.68 -22.93 -49.32
CA ASN A 25 -23.01 -24.21 -49.93
C ASN A 25 -24.45 -24.71 -49.62
N GLY A 26 -25.28 -23.89 -48.96
CA GLY A 26 -26.65 -24.26 -48.54
C GLY A 26 -26.73 -25.10 -47.26
N SER A 27 -25.58 -25.47 -46.64
CA SER A 27 -25.59 -26.21 -45.38
C SER A 27 -25.93 -25.31 -44.19
N LYS A 28 -26.84 -25.76 -43.32
CA LYS A 28 -27.19 -25.06 -42.08
C LYS A 28 -26.15 -25.32 -41.00
N GLN A 29 -25.42 -24.30 -40.58
CA GLN A 29 -24.47 -24.36 -39.47
C GLN A 29 -25.07 -23.67 -38.24
N CYS A 30 -25.17 -24.37 -37.12
CA CYS A 30 -25.69 -23.82 -35.87
C CYS A 30 -24.59 -23.78 -34.81
N MET A 31 -24.41 -22.62 -34.17
CA MET A 31 -23.53 -22.38 -33.04
C MET A 31 -24.37 -22.17 -31.78
N LEU A 32 -23.90 -22.71 -30.66
CA LEU A 32 -24.50 -22.51 -29.35
C LEU A 32 -23.70 -21.45 -28.60
N GLU A 33 -24.39 -20.42 -28.15
CA GLU A 33 -23.86 -19.41 -27.23
C GLU A 33 -24.51 -19.60 -25.87
N ALA A 34 -23.69 -19.64 -24.83
CA ALA A 34 -24.15 -19.77 -23.45
C ALA A 34 -23.42 -18.77 -22.56
N MET A 35 -24.18 -18.19 -21.64
CA MET A 35 -23.71 -17.28 -20.61
C MET A 35 -24.07 -17.89 -19.26
N GLU A 36 -23.06 -17.99 -18.39
CA GLU A 36 -23.18 -18.54 -17.05
C GLU A 36 -22.60 -17.53 -16.06
N VAL A 37 -23.33 -17.23 -14.99
CA VAL A 37 -22.87 -16.32 -13.93
C VAL A 37 -22.79 -17.08 -12.61
N PHE A 38 -21.59 -17.12 -12.03
CA PHE A 38 -21.32 -17.82 -10.77
C PHE A 38 -21.01 -16.86 -9.63
N LYS A 39 -21.46 -17.19 -8.42
CA LYS A 39 -21.02 -16.52 -7.19
C LYS A 39 -20.11 -17.43 -6.38
N LEU A 40 -18.82 -17.12 -6.38
CA LEU A 40 -17.82 -17.81 -5.59
C LEU A 40 -17.62 -17.13 -4.24
N ASN A 41 -17.31 -17.90 -3.20
CA ASN A 41 -16.92 -17.37 -1.89
C ASN A 41 -15.91 -18.32 -1.19
N SER A 42 -15.52 -17.97 0.03
CA SER A 42 -14.49 -18.71 0.78
C SER A 42 -14.88 -20.16 1.09
N PHE A 43 -16.17 -20.48 1.11
CA PHE A 43 -16.70 -21.82 1.31
C PHE A 43 -16.96 -22.53 -0.02
N LYS A 44 -17.50 -21.83 -1.00
CA LYS A 44 -17.84 -22.31 -2.34
C LYS A 44 -16.82 -21.75 -3.35
N LYS A 45 -15.65 -22.38 -3.40
CA LYS A 45 -14.51 -21.92 -4.20
C LYS A 45 -14.52 -22.41 -5.66
N THR A 46 -15.34 -23.39 -6.00
CA THR A 46 -15.29 -24.04 -7.32
C THR A 46 -16.60 -23.86 -8.07
N ALA A 47 -16.52 -23.28 -9.27
CA ALA A 47 -17.58 -23.25 -10.26
C ALA A 47 -17.34 -24.27 -11.35
N CYS A 48 -18.41 -24.83 -11.92
CA CYS A 48 -18.27 -25.68 -13.09
C CYS A 48 -19.42 -25.54 -14.09
N ILE A 49 -19.06 -25.75 -15.36
CA ILE A 49 -19.95 -25.77 -16.53
C ILE A 49 -19.83 -27.16 -17.14
N ARG A 50 -20.96 -27.85 -17.30
CA ARG A 50 -21.04 -29.15 -17.96
C ARG A 50 -21.71 -29.00 -19.31
N LEU A 51 -21.05 -29.52 -20.34
CA LEU A 51 -21.54 -29.56 -21.71
C LEU A 51 -22.01 -30.97 -22.01
N PHE A 52 -23.27 -31.11 -22.41
CA PHE A 52 -23.89 -32.37 -22.78
C PHE A 52 -24.22 -32.39 -24.26
N TYR A 53 -24.01 -33.52 -24.93
CA TYR A 53 -24.50 -33.79 -26.28
C TYR A 53 -25.28 -35.10 -26.24
N ASN A 54 -26.57 -35.04 -26.59
CA ASN A 54 -27.48 -36.19 -26.54
C ASN A 54 -27.34 -36.96 -25.20
N GLU A 55 -27.53 -36.25 -24.08
CA GLU A 55 -27.42 -36.76 -22.70
C GLU A 55 -26.03 -37.27 -22.26
N THR A 56 -25.05 -37.28 -23.16
CA THR A 56 -23.67 -37.68 -22.83
C THR A 56 -22.85 -36.44 -22.46
N LEU A 57 -22.17 -36.48 -21.30
CA LEU A 57 -21.22 -35.43 -20.91
C LEU A 57 -20.05 -35.43 -21.90
N ILE A 58 -19.88 -34.33 -22.65
CA ILE A 58 -18.76 -34.19 -23.60
C ILE A 58 -17.58 -33.46 -22.96
N LYS A 59 -17.85 -32.50 -22.06
CA LYS A 59 -16.82 -31.66 -21.46
C LYS A 59 -17.32 -31.05 -20.16
N GLU A 60 -16.45 -31.02 -19.15
CA GLU A 60 -16.64 -30.27 -17.91
C GLU A 60 -15.54 -29.22 -17.80
N LEU A 61 -15.94 -27.99 -17.52
CA LEU A 61 -15.07 -26.85 -17.27
C LEU A 61 -15.18 -26.50 -15.80
N GLN A 62 -14.07 -26.45 -15.09
CA GLN A 62 -14.03 -26.10 -13.67
C GLN A 62 -13.20 -24.82 -13.48
N PHE A 63 -13.67 -23.96 -12.60
CA PHE A 63 -13.07 -22.69 -12.22
C PHE A 63 -12.92 -22.69 -10.71
N GLN A 64 -11.71 -22.88 -10.21
CA GLN A 64 -11.44 -22.91 -8.79
C GLN A 64 -10.74 -21.63 -8.34
N TRP A 65 -11.37 -20.87 -7.46
CA TRP A 65 -10.75 -19.75 -6.78
C TRP A 65 -9.59 -20.23 -5.91
N LYS A 66 -8.38 -19.73 -6.20
CA LYS A 66 -7.17 -20.01 -5.41
C LYS A 66 -6.86 -18.88 -4.44
N GLN A 67 -6.80 -17.64 -4.94
CA GLN A 67 -6.40 -16.49 -4.15
C GLN A 67 -6.98 -15.19 -4.70
N LEU A 68 -7.32 -14.26 -3.80
CA LEU A 68 -7.48 -12.84 -4.12
C LEU A 68 -6.21 -12.12 -3.65
N ARG A 69 -5.51 -11.45 -4.56
CA ARG A 69 -4.33 -10.64 -4.25
C ARG A 69 -4.73 -9.17 -4.34
N LEU A 70 -4.46 -8.43 -3.28
CA LEU A 70 -4.64 -6.98 -3.21
C LEU A 70 -3.27 -6.32 -3.28
N THR A 71 -3.08 -5.43 -4.24
CA THR A 71 -1.84 -4.68 -4.39
C THR A 71 -2.09 -3.22 -4.00
N CYS A 72 -1.40 -2.77 -2.95
CA CYS A 72 -1.46 -1.38 -2.49
C CYS A 72 -0.91 -0.44 -3.57
N VAL A 73 -1.67 0.60 -3.89
CA VAL A 73 -1.15 1.76 -4.61
C VAL A 73 -0.81 2.82 -3.58
N GLN A 74 0.48 3.10 -3.43
CA GLN A 74 1.02 3.89 -2.33
C GLN A 74 0.79 5.39 -2.53
N GLU A 75 0.48 6.08 -1.45
CA GLU A 75 0.50 7.54 -1.30
C GLU A 75 1.43 7.86 -0.11
N ASP A 76 2.55 8.53 -0.40
CA ASP A 76 3.55 8.89 0.60
C ASP A 76 3.04 10.02 1.49
N LEU A 77 3.20 9.87 2.81
CA LEU A 77 2.74 10.87 3.80
C LEU A 77 3.90 11.70 4.34
N LEU A 78 4.94 11.05 4.85
CA LEU A 78 6.12 11.73 5.38
C LEU A 78 7.36 10.83 5.34
N PHE A 79 8.51 11.48 5.44
CA PHE A 79 9.80 10.83 5.64
C PHE A 79 10.34 11.18 7.03
N THR A 80 10.89 10.20 7.72
CA THR A 80 11.48 10.37 9.05
C THR A 80 12.73 9.51 9.19
N ARG A 81 13.49 9.71 10.27
CA ARG A 81 14.72 8.98 10.58
C ARG A 81 14.81 8.72 12.07
N ASN A 82 15.58 7.70 12.44
CA ASN A 82 15.98 7.51 13.81
C ASN A 82 17.01 8.60 14.18
N THR A 83 16.75 9.35 15.25
CA THR A 83 17.62 10.46 15.66
C THR A 83 17.90 10.43 17.15
N VAL A 84 19.09 10.91 17.52
CA VAL A 84 19.51 11.13 18.89
C VAL A 84 19.55 12.64 19.13
N GLN A 85 18.82 13.08 20.14
CA GLN A 85 18.86 14.48 20.58
C GLN A 85 20.18 14.76 21.29
N LYS A 86 20.83 15.86 20.92
CA LYS A 86 22.05 16.38 21.53
C LYS A 86 21.86 17.85 21.90
N VAL A 87 22.67 18.31 22.85
CA VAL A 87 22.72 19.70 23.28
C VAL A 87 24.16 20.18 23.22
N ILE A 88 24.35 21.39 22.70
CA ILE A 88 25.61 22.13 22.83
C ILE A 88 25.29 23.48 23.46
N ASP A 89 26.15 23.94 24.35
CA ASP A 89 26.05 25.23 25.00
C ASP A 89 27.38 25.99 24.98
N SER A 90 27.27 27.31 25.09
CA SER A 90 28.42 28.19 25.21
C SER A 90 28.05 29.43 25.98
N LYS A 91 28.77 29.67 27.07
CA LYS A 91 28.66 30.90 27.85
C LYS A 91 29.59 31.98 27.27
N ARG A 92 29.05 33.17 27.04
CA ARG A 92 29.82 34.38 26.72
C ARG A 92 29.55 35.48 27.73
N CYS A 93 30.59 36.19 28.14
CA CYS A 93 30.45 37.38 28.97
C CYS A 93 29.82 38.53 28.18
N ALA A 94 29.28 39.53 28.87
CA ALA A 94 28.80 40.74 28.22
C ALA A 94 29.90 41.36 27.33
N HIS A 95 29.50 41.80 26.14
CA HIS A 95 30.38 42.35 25.10
C HIS A 95 31.36 41.35 24.47
N SER A 96 31.12 40.04 24.60
CA SER A 96 31.95 38.98 24.01
C SER A 96 31.15 38.08 23.08
N GLY A 97 31.73 37.76 21.91
CA GLY A 97 31.07 36.95 20.89
C GLY A 97 29.73 37.54 20.48
N SER A 98 28.71 36.70 20.37
CA SER A 98 27.33 37.09 20.10
C SER A 98 26.60 37.69 21.31
N CYS A 99 27.22 37.78 22.48
CA CYS A 99 26.62 38.40 23.67
C CYS A 99 26.81 39.92 23.69
N VAL A 100 26.19 40.60 22.73
CA VAL A 100 26.26 42.05 22.54
C VAL A 100 24.85 42.67 22.50
N GLU A 101 24.75 43.98 22.71
CA GLU A 101 23.50 44.75 22.61
C GLU A 101 22.34 44.17 23.43
N GLN A 102 21.31 43.63 22.76
CA GLN A 102 20.10 43.04 23.33
C GLN A 102 20.31 41.60 23.85
N LYS A 103 21.54 41.06 23.78
CA LYS A 103 21.93 39.78 24.39
C LYS A 103 21.01 38.63 24.02
N CYS A 104 20.35 38.00 24.99
CA CYS A 104 19.43 36.90 24.75
C CYS A 104 18.12 37.34 24.09
N ALA A 105 17.72 38.60 24.22
CA ALA A 105 16.46 39.08 23.65
C ALA A 105 16.50 39.14 22.11
N SER A 106 17.67 39.15 21.49
CA SER A 106 17.83 39.07 20.03
C SER A 106 17.89 37.62 19.50
N ILE A 107 17.89 36.61 20.36
CA ILE A 107 18.03 35.20 19.97
C ILE A 107 16.65 34.54 19.82
N ASN A 108 16.43 33.89 18.68
CA ASN A 108 15.24 33.10 18.39
C ASN A 108 15.58 31.62 18.11
N ALA A 109 14.55 30.79 17.92
CA ALA A 109 14.70 29.34 17.73
C ALA A 109 15.53 28.97 16.49
N SER A 110 15.55 29.82 15.46
CA SER A 110 16.25 29.59 14.20
C SER A 110 17.61 30.30 14.13
N THR A 111 17.99 31.05 15.17
CA THR A 111 19.27 31.78 15.19
C THR A 111 20.43 30.79 15.14
N ILE A 112 21.38 31.06 14.24
CA ILE A 112 22.61 30.29 14.06
C ILE A 112 23.74 31.10 14.68
N LEU A 113 24.41 30.52 15.67
CA LEU A 113 25.47 31.18 16.44
C LEU A 113 26.82 30.51 16.18
N PRO A 114 27.91 31.27 15.96
CA PRO A 114 29.25 30.69 15.78
C PRO A 114 29.70 29.92 17.03
N GLU A 115 29.24 30.30 18.22
CA GLU A 115 29.51 29.58 19.46
C GLU A 115 28.93 28.15 19.50
N LEU A 116 27.96 27.85 18.64
CA LEU A 116 27.22 26.59 18.60
C LEU A 116 27.44 25.83 17.28
N GLU A 117 28.57 26.08 16.61
CA GLU A 117 28.90 25.57 15.27
C GLU A 117 28.60 24.08 15.08
N GLN A 118 28.97 23.24 16.06
CA GLN A 118 28.74 21.79 16.01
C GLN A 118 27.26 21.40 15.84
N GLY A 119 26.34 22.21 16.39
CA GLY A 119 24.90 21.97 16.29
C GLY A 119 24.23 22.62 15.08
N ASN A 120 24.90 23.56 14.40
CA ASN A 120 24.31 24.34 13.31
C ASN A 120 24.08 23.52 12.04
N GLY A 121 24.83 22.43 11.86
CA GLY A 121 24.64 21.49 10.74
C GLY A 121 23.42 20.56 10.88
N TYR A 122 22.72 20.60 12.02
CA TYR A 122 21.62 19.69 12.32
C TYR A 122 20.30 20.44 12.56
N PRO A 123 19.14 19.83 12.21
CA PRO A 123 17.83 20.35 12.58
C PRO A 123 17.72 20.46 14.11
N GLY A 124 17.32 21.63 14.58
CA GLY A 124 17.30 21.93 16.00
C GLY A 124 16.87 23.36 16.30
N ILE A 125 16.71 23.64 17.58
CA ILE A 125 16.28 24.95 18.10
C ILE A 125 17.39 25.57 18.94
N THR A 126 17.62 26.86 18.72
CA THR A 126 18.55 27.68 19.50
C THR A 126 17.79 28.46 20.58
N ARG A 127 18.39 28.59 21.75
CA ARG A 127 17.85 29.33 22.90
C ARG A 127 18.97 30.09 23.59
N CYS A 128 18.60 31.09 24.37
CA CYS A 128 19.52 31.87 25.19
C CYS A 128 18.87 32.16 26.54
N VAL A 129 19.65 32.04 27.61
CA VAL A 129 19.28 32.51 28.94
C VAL A 129 20.37 33.41 29.49
N GLU A 130 19.99 34.47 30.20
CA GLU A 130 20.97 35.33 30.85
C GLU A 130 21.68 34.58 31.99
N SER A 131 23.00 34.72 32.04
CA SER A 131 23.88 34.10 33.04
C SER A 131 24.54 35.17 33.90
N CYS A 132 25.06 34.79 35.07
CA CYS A 132 25.83 35.70 35.91
C CYS A 132 27.06 36.27 35.19
N GLY A 133 27.30 37.56 35.42
CA GLY A 133 28.51 38.30 35.03
C GLY A 133 29.45 38.54 36.21
N GLY A 134 30.46 39.37 36.00
CA GLY A 134 31.46 39.77 36.99
C GLY A 134 32.58 38.75 37.23
N PRO A 135 33.64 39.15 37.97
CA PRO A 135 34.84 38.33 38.15
C PRO A 135 34.58 36.98 38.81
N GLY A 136 33.59 36.92 39.73
CA GLY A 136 33.15 35.66 40.36
C GLY A 136 32.56 34.64 39.39
N CYS A 137 32.17 35.08 38.19
CA CYS A 137 31.63 34.25 37.12
C CYS A 137 32.57 34.15 35.90
N GLY A 138 33.84 34.53 36.06
CA GLY A 138 34.86 34.51 35.01
C GLY A 138 34.74 35.64 33.98
N CYS A 139 34.02 36.71 34.30
CA CYS A 139 33.76 37.83 33.39
C CYS A 139 34.33 39.14 33.91
N PHE A 140 34.86 40.00 33.03
CA PHE A 140 35.35 41.31 33.46
C PHE A 140 34.20 42.27 33.83
N TYR A 141 33.14 42.29 33.03
CA TYR A 141 31.98 43.16 33.23
C TYR A 141 30.97 42.59 34.23
N LEU A 142 30.41 43.43 35.11
CA LEU A 142 29.32 43.07 36.04
C LEU A 142 27.98 42.78 35.36
N SER A 143 27.81 43.25 34.12
CA SER A 143 26.63 43.01 33.29
C SER A 143 26.44 41.50 33.04
N SER A 144 25.17 41.04 32.95
CA SER A 144 24.85 39.62 32.72
C SER A 144 25.52 39.07 31.46
N GLY A 145 26.04 37.85 31.55
CA GLY A 145 26.50 37.09 30.39
C GLY A 145 25.34 36.40 29.67
N CYS A 146 25.64 35.76 28.56
CA CYS A 146 24.69 34.97 27.77
C CYS A 146 25.10 33.50 27.81
N LEU A 147 24.17 32.63 28.19
CA LEU A 147 24.32 31.19 28.00
C LEU A 147 23.50 30.79 26.78
N PHE A 148 24.19 30.62 25.66
CA PHE A 148 23.59 30.13 24.43
C PHE A 148 23.56 28.61 24.47
N TYR A 149 22.46 28.01 24.01
CA TYR A 149 22.42 26.57 23.82
C TYR A 149 21.53 26.19 22.64
N ARG A 150 21.85 25.06 22.01
CA ARG A 150 21.09 24.51 20.90
C ARG A 150 20.78 23.06 21.17
N ILE A 151 19.51 22.71 21.05
CA ILE A 151 19.00 21.34 21.13
C ILE A 151 18.76 20.89 19.70
N PHE A 152 19.46 19.85 19.25
CA PHE A 152 19.44 19.41 17.86
C PHE A 152 19.41 17.89 17.74
N ASN A 153 18.92 17.39 16.61
CA ASN A 153 18.78 15.96 16.37
C ASN A 153 19.82 15.48 15.35
N VAL A 154 20.65 14.51 15.75
CA VAL A 154 21.65 13.88 14.90
C VAL A 154 21.11 12.52 14.44
N PRO A 155 21.20 12.15 13.15
CA PRO A 155 20.84 10.81 12.68
C PRO A 155 21.60 9.74 13.48
N ALA A 156 20.87 8.78 14.03
CA ALA A 156 21.46 7.64 14.74
C ALA A 156 22.00 6.58 13.77
N ASP A 157 21.41 6.53 12.58
CA ASP A 157 21.73 5.63 11.49
C ASP A 157 21.49 6.33 10.14
N GLU A 158 21.87 5.64 9.05
CA GLU A 158 21.67 6.12 7.68
C GLU A 158 20.29 5.78 7.13
N LYS A 159 19.43 5.08 7.91
CA LYS A 159 18.13 4.61 7.42
C LYS A 159 17.14 5.76 7.33
N ILE A 160 16.37 5.74 6.24
CA ILE A 160 15.26 6.66 6.00
C ILE A 160 13.98 5.87 6.04
N TYR A 161 13.09 6.24 6.95
CA TYR A 161 11.78 5.64 7.04
C TYR A 161 10.78 6.47 6.24
N LYS A 162 9.99 5.77 5.43
CA LYS A 162 8.87 6.33 4.68
C LYS A 162 7.58 5.86 5.30
N ILE A 163 6.74 6.81 5.70
CA ILE A 163 5.38 6.54 6.16
C ILE A 163 4.44 6.82 5.00
N PHE A 164 3.59 5.85 4.67
CA PHE A 164 2.68 5.92 3.53
C PHE A 164 1.33 5.26 3.86
N LYS A 165 0.30 5.59 3.09
CA LYS A 165 -0.98 4.89 3.12
C LYS A 165 -1.31 4.36 1.73
N CYS A 166 -2.28 3.46 1.64
CA CYS A 166 -2.78 2.97 0.36
C CYS A 166 -4.02 3.76 -0.02
N TYR A 167 -3.95 4.63 -1.03
CA TYR A 167 -5.13 5.37 -1.49
C TYR A 167 -6.10 4.47 -2.26
N GLN A 168 -5.58 3.39 -2.85
CA GLN A 168 -6.33 2.38 -3.57
C GLN A 168 -5.68 1.01 -3.40
N TRP A 169 -6.49 -0.04 -3.46
CA TRP A 169 -6.05 -1.42 -3.52
C TRP A 169 -6.50 -2.03 -4.85
N ASN A 170 -5.54 -2.46 -5.67
CA ASN A 170 -5.85 -3.11 -6.94
C ASN A 170 -6.10 -4.60 -6.71
N GLU A 171 -7.27 -5.08 -7.09
CA GLU A 171 -7.65 -6.48 -6.95
C GLU A 171 -7.17 -7.34 -8.14
N ASN A 172 -6.63 -8.50 -7.82
CA ASN A 172 -6.30 -9.54 -8.80
C ASN A 172 -6.80 -10.90 -8.31
N PHE A 173 -7.71 -11.49 -9.07
CA PHE A 173 -8.38 -12.73 -8.72
C PHE A 173 -7.73 -13.91 -9.46
N HIS A 174 -7.08 -14.79 -8.71
CA HIS A 174 -6.41 -15.98 -9.25
C HIS A 174 -7.35 -17.18 -9.27
N VAL A 175 -7.66 -17.66 -10.47
CA VAL A 175 -8.55 -18.79 -10.74
C VAL A 175 -7.78 -19.88 -11.44
N GLU A 176 -7.86 -21.11 -10.94
CA GLU A 176 -7.42 -22.28 -11.66
C GLU A 176 -8.55 -22.78 -12.55
N PHE A 177 -8.32 -22.73 -13.85
CA PHE A 177 -9.19 -23.33 -14.84
C PHE A 177 -8.76 -24.77 -15.11
N THR A 178 -9.71 -25.69 -15.06
CA THR A 178 -9.52 -27.10 -15.42
C THR A 178 -10.55 -27.50 -16.47
N SER A 179 -10.09 -28.05 -17.60
CA SER A 179 -10.97 -28.66 -18.59
C SER A 179 -10.81 -30.17 -18.58
N ILE A 180 -11.94 -30.87 -18.43
CA ILE A 180 -12.05 -32.33 -18.40
C ILE A 180 -12.91 -32.75 -19.59
N THR A 181 -12.44 -33.66 -20.43
CA THR A 181 -13.27 -34.26 -21.49
C THR A 181 -14.08 -35.44 -20.95
N GLY A 182 -15.25 -35.71 -21.54
CA GLY A 182 -16.23 -36.70 -21.07
C GLY A 182 -15.71 -38.13 -20.81
N TYR A 183 -14.61 -38.51 -21.46
CA TYR A 183 -13.93 -39.80 -21.26
C TYR A 183 -12.82 -39.78 -20.18
N GLY A 184 -12.72 -38.70 -19.38
CA GLY A 184 -11.77 -38.58 -18.26
C GLY A 184 -10.29 -38.46 -18.63
N GLN A 185 -9.91 -38.61 -19.90
CA GLN A 185 -8.51 -38.82 -20.31
C GLN A 185 -7.67 -37.56 -20.50
N ARG A 186 -8.25 -36.36 -20.70
CA ARG A 186 -7.46 -35.12 -20.91
C ARG A 186 -7.89 -34.03 -19.94
N ILE A 187 -6.98 -33.73 -19.02
CA ILE A 187 -7.10 -32.64 -18.05
C ILE A 187 -6.14 -31.52 -18.49
N LYS A 188 -6.69 -30.38 -18.90
CA LYS A 188 -5.88 -29.16 -19.12
C LYS A 188 -6.07 -28.23 -17.93
N LYS A 189 -4.97 -27.84 -17.29
CA LYS A 189 -4.98 -26.87 -16.18
C LYS A 189 -4.29 -25.59 -16.58
N LYS A 190 -4.85 -24.44 -16.19
CA LYS A 190 -4.27 -23.12 -16.41
C LYS A 190 -4.65 -22.19 -15.27
N VAL A 191 -3.71 -21.39 -14.80
CA VAL A 191 -4.00 -20.31 -13.83
C VAL A 191 -4.31 -19.03 -14.60
N LEU A 192 -5.43 -18.42 -14.25
CA LEU A 192 -5.93 -17.17 -14.81
C LEU A 192 -5.84 -16.08 -13.74
N SER A 193 -5.42 -14.89 -14.14
CA SER A 193 -5.45 -13.68 -13.32
C SER A 193 -6.49 -12.73 -13.90
N LEU A 194 -7.60 -12.59 -13.19
CA LEU A 194 -8.73 -11.77 -13.59
C LEU A 194 -8.74 -10.47 -12.80
N LYS A 195 -8.95 -9.36 -13.50
CA LYS A 195 -9.19 -8.04 -12.91
C LYS A 195 -10.69 -7.72 -13.01
N PRO A 196 -11.27 -7.01 -12.03
CA PRO A 196 -12.66 -6.57 -12.11
C PRO A 196 -12.93 -5.81 -13.41
N THR A 197 -14.10 -6.01 -14.00
CA THR A 197 -14.60 -5.34 -15.22
C THR A 197 -13.81 -5.55 -16.52
N ILE A 198 -12.70 -6.30 -16.49
CA ILE A 198 -11.87 -6.53 -17.67
C ILE A 198 -12.14 -7.93 -18.24
N PRO A 199 -12.67 -8.04 -19.47
CA PRO A 199 -12.93 -9.34 -20.08
C PRO A 199 -11.63 -10.04 -20.48
N PHE A 200 -11.51 -11.31 -20.10
CA PHE A 200 -10.39 -12.18 -20.45
C PHE A 200 -10.84 -13.20 -21.49
N ARG A 201 -10.19 -13.21 -22.65
CA ARG A 201 -10.50 -14.17 -23.73
C ARG A 201 -9.66 -15.43 -23.60
N MET A 202 -10.30 -16.58 -23.58
CA MET A 202 -9.66 -17.89 -23.54
C MET A 202 -10.35 -18.85 -24.50
N ASP A 203 -9.64 -19.31 -25.53
CA ASP A 203 -10.20 -20.10 -26.61
C ASP A 203 -11.47 -19.44 -27.19
N ASN A 204 -12.62 -20.13 -27.10
CA ASN A 204 -13.92 -19.64 -27.54
C ASN A 204 -14.79 -19.10 -26.38
N MET A 205 -14.17 -18.75 -25.26
CA MET A 205 -14.84 -18.24 -24.06
C MET A 205 -14.36 -16.84 -23.71
N MET A 206 -15.29 -16.02 -23.21
CA MET A 206 -14.99 -14.74 -22.59
C MET A 206 -15.34 -14.83 -21.11
N ILE A 207 -14.38 -14.51 -20.25
CA ILE A 207 -14.51 -14.62 -18.80
C ILE A 207 -14.31 -13.23 -18.23
N THR A 208 -15.31 -12.74 -17.49
CA THR A 208 -15.24 -11.42 -16.85
C THR A 208 -15.49 -11.58 -15.36
N LEU A 209 -14.65 -10.92 -14.55
CA LEU A 209 -14.90 -10.77 -13.13
C LEU A 209 -15.78 -9.54 -12.92
N ASN A 210 -17.03 -9.74 -12.50
CA ASN A 210 -17.99 -8.64 -12.35
C ASN A 210 -17.67 -7.76 -11.14
N THR A 211 -17.89 -8.28 -9.94
CA THR A 211 -17.68 -7.55 -8.69
C THR A 211 -17.01 -8.45 -7.66
N VAL A 212 -16.17 -7.84 -6.83
CA VAL A 212 -15.56 -8.48 -5.66
C VAL A 212 -16.16 -7.80 -4.44
N THR A 213 -16.73 -8.58 -3.53
CA THR A 213 -17.21 -8.07 -2.24
C THR A 213 -16.28 -8.59 -1.17
N MET A 214 -15.75 -7.67 -0.35
CA MET A 214 -14.82 -7.99 0.73
C MET A 214 -15.44 -7.55 2.06
N PRO A 215 -15.32 -8.36 3.13
CA PRO A 215 -15.69 -7.90 4.45
C PRO A 215 -14.87 -6.66 4.85
N PRO A 216 -15.33 -5.85 5.82
CA PRO A 216 -14.54 -4.75 6.36
C PRO A 216 -13.21 -5.30 6.91
N THR A 217 -12.09 -4.84 6.33
CA THR A 217 -10.72 -5.21 6.70
C THR A 217 -9.96 -3.95 7.10
N PRO A 218 -10.02 -3.53 8.38
CA PRO A 218 -9.45 -2.27 8.87
C PRO A 218 -7.94 -2.11 8.60
N GLU A 219 -7.21 -3.22 8.48
CA GLU A 219 -5.78 -3.25 8.18
C GLU A 219 -5.47 -2.62 6.82
N LEU A 220 -6.38 -2.69 5.86
CA LEU A 220 -6.20 -2.09 4.53
C LEU A 220 -6.33 -0.55 4.55
N SER A 221 -7.00 0.00 5.57
CA SER A 221 -7.08 1.44 5.82
C SER A 221 -5.98 1.95 6.75
N SER A 222 -5.04 1.09 7.14
CA SER A 222 -3.94 1.49 8.03
C SER A 222 -2.87 2.29 7.30
N THR A 223 -2.09 3.02 8.10
CA THR A 223 -0.83 3.61 7.66
C THR A 223 0.28 2.57 7.80
N PHE A 224 1.29 2.65 6.92
CA PHE A 224 2.43 1.75 6.89
C PHE A 224 3.73 2.56 7.02
N ILE A 225 4.78 1.91 7.53
CA ILE A 225 6.13 2.43 7.58
C ILE A 225 7.08 1.45 6.90
N THR A 226 8.04 1.95 6.14
CA THR A 226 9.05 1.12 5.47
C THR A 226 10.43 1.78 5.51
N ASP A 227 11.48 0.97 5.59
CA ASP A 227 12.87 1.40 5.39
C ASP A 227 13.39 1.09 3.96
N GLY A 228 12.50 0.67 3.06
CA GLY A 228 12.82 0.21 1.70
C GLY A 228 13.03 -1.30 1.59
N SER A 229 13.32 -1.99 2.69
CA SER A 229 13.49 -3.45 2.73
C SER A 229 12.33 -4.16 3.40
N GLU A 230 11.86 -3.60 4.53
CA GLU A 230 10.79 -4.17 5.34
C GLU A 230 9.62 -3.20 5.44
N ILE A 231 8.43 -3.73 5.69
CA ILE A 231 7.19 -2.94 5.85
C ILE A 231 6.52 -3.37 7.16
N ALA A 232 6.12 -2.39 7.96
CA ALA A 232 5.34 -2.60 9.17
C ALA A 232 4.08 -1.72 9.18
N ILE A 233 3.07 -2.13 9.94
CA ILE A 233 1.86 -1.32 10.17
C ILE A 233 2.20 -0.21 11.18
N TRP A 234 1.95 1.03 10.79
CA TRP A 234 2.07 2.20 11.65
C TRP A 234 0.76 2.42 12.41
N ARG A 235 0.65 1.87 13.63
CA ARG A 235 -0.53 2.03 14.47
C ARG A 235 -0.52 3.41 15.12
N HIS A 236 -1.56 4.20 14.91
CA HIS A 236 -1.75 5.53 15.52
C HIS A 236 -1.80 5.42 17.07
N GLY A 237 -0.63 5.59 17.69
CA GLY A 237 -0.45 5.97 19.08
C GLY A 237 0.59 7.08 19.26
N ASN A 238 1.43 7.29 18.24
CA ASN A 238 2.51 8.27 18.24
C ASN A 238 2.43 9.07 16.93
N SER A 239 1.54 10.06 16.84
CA SER A 239 1.78 11.12 15.85
C SER A 239 3.15 11.71 16.20
N PRO A 240 4.13 11.78 15.27
CA PRO A 240 5.40 12.40 15.58
C PRO A 240 5.10 13.81 16.08
N THR A 241 5.55 14.11 17.29
CA THR A 241 5.49 15.47 17.81
C THR A 241 6.38 16.29 16.90
N LEU A 242 5.75 16.99 15.95
CA LEU A 242 6.41 18.05 15.19
C LEU A 242 6.76 19.10 16.24
N ILE A 243 8.02 19.11 16.66
CA ILE A 243 8.60 20.19 17.47
C ILE A 243 8.85 21.38 16.54
#